data_AF-A0AAW2DMK7-F1
#
_entry.id   AF-A0AAW2DMK7-F1
#
_cell.length_a   1.000
_cell.length_b   1.000
_cell.length_c   1.000
_cell.angle_alpha   90.00
_cell.angle_beta   90.00
_cell.angle_gamma   90.00
#
_symmetry.space_group_name_H-M   'P 1'
#
loop_
_entity.id
_entity.type
_entity.pdbx_description
1 polymer ?
#
loop_
_entity_poly.entity_id
_entity_poly.type
_entity_poly.pdbx_seq_one_letter_code
_entity_poly.pdbx_strand_id
1 'polypeptide(L)' 'EIQIQVNMEYTTLKQISKDKDNFKVKVRVLRMRDAITIANNHDLISLDMILVGKEVNS' A
#
# COMPACT_ATOMS: atom_id res chain seq x y z
N GLU A 1 23.79 -7.92 23.19
CA GLU A 1 22.82 -6.96 22.65
C GLU A 1 21.49 -7.67 22.46
N ILE A 2 20.40 -7.13 23.00
CA ILE A 2 19.06 -7.70 22.80
C ILE A 2 18.49 -7.02 21.55
N GLN A 3 18.36 -7.79 20.46
CA GLN A 3 17.70 -7.34 19.24
C GLN A 3 16.18 -7.42 19.48
N ILE A 4 15.55 -6.28 19.75
CA ILE A 4 14.08 -6.19 19.80
C ILE A 4 13.61 -6.22 18.34
N GLN A 5 13.21 -7.39 17.87
CA GLN A 5 12.56 -7.51 16.56
C GLN A 5 11.20 -6.82 16.64
N VAL A 6 11.13 -5.58 16.17
CA VAL A 6 9.85 -4.91 15.90
C VAL A 6 9.20 -5.69 14.76
N ASN A 7 8.31 -6.61 15.10
CA ASN A 7 7.41 -7.21 14.11
C ASN A 7 6.49 -6.09 13.61
N MET A 8 6.95 -5.34 12.61
CA MET A 8 6.08 -4.46 11.85
C MET A 8 5.13 -5.35 11.07
N GLU A 9 3.96 -5.58 11.65
CA GLU A 9 2.89 -6.36 11.05
C GLU A 9 2.37 -5.58 9.83
N TYR A 10 2.62 -6.12 8.65
CA TYR A 10 2.07 -5.57 7.42
C TYR A 10 0.63 -6.05 7.26
N THR A 11 -0.27 -5.13 6.95
CA THR A 11 -1.67 -5.45 6.64
C THR A 11 -1.77 -6.22 5.33
N THR A 12 -2.52 -7.32 5.31
CA THR A 12 -2.82 -8.03 4.05
C THR A 12 -3.83 -7.24 3.22
N LEU A 13 -3.90 -7.48 1.91
CA LEU A 13 -4.81 -6.73 1.05
C LEU A 13 -6.29 -6.95 1.43
N LYS A 14 -6.62 -8.11 2.02
CA LYS A 14 -7.98 -8.41 2.52
C LYS A 14 -8.37 -7.63 3.77
N GLN A 15 -7.40 -7.19 4.56
CA GLN A 15 -7.63 -6.45 5.80
C GLN A 15 -7.77 -4.94 5.58
N ILE A 16 -7.52 -4.45 4.36
CA ILE A 16 -7.78 -3.05 4.01
C ILE A 16 -9.29 -2.83 4.04
N SER A 17 -9.74 -1.88 4.84
CA SER A 17 -11.13 -1.48 4.96
C SER A 17 -11.28 0.04 4.82
N LYS A 18 -12.53 0.49 4.71
CA LYS A 18 -12.86 1.92 4.67
C LYS A 18 -12.92 2.57 6.06
N ASP A 19 -12.82 1.78 7.13
CA ASP A 19 -13.00 2.23 8.51
C ASP A 19 -11.70 2.73 9.15
N LYS A 20 -10.58 2.66 8.42
CA LYS A 20 -9.26 3.10 8.87
C LYS A 20 -8.54 3.82 7.74
N ASP A 21 -7.97 4.98 8.06
CA ASP A 21 -7.33 5.83 7.05
C ASP A 21 -5.91 5.40 6.69
N ASN A 22 -5.22 4.70 7.60
CA ASN A 22 -3.79 4.42 7.48
C ASN A 22 -3.47 2.93 7.54
N PHE A 23 -2.82 2.42 6.49
CA PHE A 23 -2.32 1.05 6.41
C PHE A 23 -0.85 1.03 5.97
N LYS A 24 -0.13 0.01 6.44
CA LYS A 24 1.22 -0.31 5.95
C LYS A 24 1.16 -1.69 5.31
N VAL A 25 1.44 -1.76 4.00
CA VAL A 25 1.34 -2.99 3.22
C VAL A 25 2.68 -3.38 2.61
N LYS A 26 2.90 -4.67 2.38
CA LYS A 26 4.04 -5.21 1.64
C LYS A 26 3.53 -5.98 0.43
N VAL A 27 3.70 -5.40 -0.76
CA VAL A 27 3.11 -5.89 -2.01
C VAL A 27 4.12 -5.82 -3.15
N ARG A 28 3.80 -6.50 -4.25
CA ARG A 28 4.45 -6.31 -5.56
C ARG A 28 3.54 -5.45 -6.44
N VAL A 29 4.12 -4.52 -7.18
CA VAL A 29 3.41 -3.77 -8.22
C VAL A 29 3.34 -4.64 -9.46
N LEU A 30 2.13 -4.98 -9.91
CA LEU A 30 1.92 -5.76 -11.15
C LEU A 30 1.84 -4.84 -12.37
N ARG A 31 1.20 -3.68 -12.20
CA ARG A 31 1.06 -2.65 -13.23
C ARG A 31 0.96 -1.27 -12.59
N MET A 32 1.58 -0.29 -13.24
CA MET A 32 1.40 1.13 -12.98
C MET A 32 1.07 1.79 -14.33
N ARG A 33 0.01 2.60 -14.39
CA ARG A 33 -0.21 3.48 -15.55
C ARG A 33 0.51 4.81 -15.33
N ASP A 34 0.63 5.58 -16.40
CA ASP A 34 1.24 6.90 -16.34
C ASP A 34 0.56 7.79 -15.30
N ALA A 35 1.38 8.59 -14.63
CA ALA A 35 0.93 9.55 -13.65
C ALA A 35 0.06 10.63 -14.33
N ILE A 36 -1.16 10.82 -13.83
CA ILE A 36 -2.04 11.88 -14.32
C ILE A 36 -1.90 13.07 -13.36
N THR A 37 -1.37 14.18 -13.88
CA THR A 37 -1.39 15.44 -13.15
C THR A 37 -2.81 15.98 -13.17
N ILE A 38 -3.38 16.26 -12.00
CA ILE A 38 -4.72 16.84 -11.93
C ILE A 38 -4.59 18.32 -12.27
N ALA A 39 -5.00 18.70 -13.49
CA ALA A 39 -5.07 20.10 -13.89
C ALA A 39 -5.98 20.83 -12.89
N ASN A 40 -5.44 21.84 -12.21
CA ASN A 40 -6.00 22.66 -11.12
C ASN A 40 -5.52 22.35 -9.69
N ASN A 41 -4.65 21.37 -9.48
CA ASN A 41 -3.98 21.20 -8.19
C ASN A 41 -2.59 20.60 -8.40
N HIS A 42 -1.58 21.47 -8.57
CA HIS A 42 -0.20 21.08 -8.92
C HIS A 42 0.47 20.14 -7.89
N ASP A 43 -0.12 20.02 -6.70
CA ASP A 43 0.35 19.16 -5.62
C ASP A 43 -0.25 17.75 -5.66
N LEU A 44 -1.20 17.47 -6.58
CA LEU A 44 -1.89 16.18 -6.68
C LEU A 44 -1.53 15.44 -7.96
N ILE A 45 -0.88 14.29 -7.77
CA ILE A 45 -0.61 13.30 -8.81
C ILE A 45 -1.53 12.11 -8.56
N SER A 46 -2.31 11.72 -9.57
CA SER A 46 -3.09 10.48 -9.55
C SER A 46 -2.29 9.34 -10.19
N LEU A 47 -2.27 8.18 -9.56
CA LEU A 47 -1.61 6.96 -10.03
C LEU A 47 -2.59 5.80 -10.03
N ASP A 48 -2.85 5.25 -11.21
CA ASP A 48 -3.59 3.99 -11.33
C ASP A 48 -2.61 2.81 -11.21
N MET A 49 -2.75 2.01 -10.15
CA MET A 49 -1.87 0.87 -9.86
C MET A 49 -2.64 -0.42 -9.61
N ILE A 50 -2.07 -1.55 -10.04
CA ILE A 50 -2.52 -2.90 -9.67
C ILE A 50 -1.44 -3.52 -8.77
N LEU A 51 -1.84 -3.88 -7.56
CA LEU A 51 -0.96 -4.43 -6.52
C LEU A 51 -1.31 -5.89 -6.25
N VAL A 52 -0.29 -6.71 -5.97
CA VAL A 52 -0.46 -8.12 -5.56
C VAL A 52 0.28 -8.34 -4.24
N GLY A 53 -0.47 -8.78 -3.23
CA GLY A 53 0.06 -9.15 -1.91
C GLY A 53 0.13 -10.67 -1.76
N LYS A 54 1.05 -11.14 -0.90
CA LYS A 54 1.03 -12.53 -0.44
C LYS A 54 0.05 -12.62 0.73
N GLU A 55 -0.95 -13.48 0.61
CA GLU A 55 -1.77 -13.87 1.75
C GLU A 55 -0.97 -14.87 2.59
N VAL A 56 -0.85 -14.60 3.89
CA VAL A 56 -0.36 -15.59 4.85
C VAL A 56 -1.62 -16.18 5.46
N ASN A 57 -1.96 -17.41 5.08
CA ASN A 57 -2.96 -18.17 5.81
C ASN A 57 -2.28 -18.58 7.12
N SER A 58 -2.69 -17.91 8.20
CA SER A 58 -2.38 -18.34 9.57
C SER A 58 -3.17 -19.59 9.93
#